data_AF-A0A957EJS5-F1
#
_entry.id   AF-A0A957EJS5-F1
#
_cell.length_a   1.000
_cell.length_b   1.000
_cell.length_c   1.000
_cell.angle_alpha   90.00
_cell.angle_beta   90.00
_cell.angle_gamma   90.00
#
_symmetry.space_group_name_H-M   'P 1'
#
loop_
_entity.id
_entity.type
_entity.pdbx_description
1 polymer ?
#
loop_
_entity_poly.entity_id
_entity_poly.type
_entity_poly.pdbx_seq_one_letter_code
_entity_poly.pdbx_strand_id
1 'polypeptide(L)'
;MTRDDDVQDKLKRRTIASQAQTAKKTISKQRVRPSVKANERQQQRQQRTLPTPPARRPAKTTPSAAAPRPASSTPAAAATGGVEPAERVRQLQNEFANLEAKAQLSQIYDTIGTIEKNLMEFPLTLEKLRDQGYVHNGGLEDLLESLDDKWDELRPRVESALQTHVQRLDRELEQADRTIDRMQPNAQSIRLGETMINSLSGRVTAAIDAVSGLYQGVENELNQAGWTLSRLTQMMDLIAESPHIRLQAGEGPLVAVKAIWHRDGDKGPEGITVLTDQRFFFEQREEVVTKRKFGLFKAESEMIQELHIEAKVSEIEQVEAKEEGGFLGMGKADILEMVFAATAPVSRARFHLKGQESADWAALIKKAQTGEIDGDRADAYVDELEALAETAASFPTSCPNCFAAVEPPARGVTSVTCDFCGAVITPQ
;
A
#
# COMPACT_ATOMS: atom_id res chain seq x y z
N MET A 1 35.84 13.00 -44.64
CA MET A 1 34.95 12.06 -43.93
C MET A 1 33.96 11.54 -44.95
N THR A 2 34.19 10.33 -45.38
CA THR A 2 33.53 9.71 -46.53
C THR A 2 32.23 9.06 -46.10
N ARG A 3 31.28 8.95 -47.03
CA ARG A 3 29.94 8.39 -46.81
C ARG A 3 29.95 6.96 -46.24
N ASP A 4 31.07 6.26 -46.37
CA ASP A 4 31.31 4.92 -45.83
C ASP A 4 31.62 4.91 -44.31
N ASP A 5 32.16 6.00 -43.74
CA ASP A 5 32.47 6.09 -42.31
C ASP A 5 31.19 6.19 -41.46
N ASP A 6 30.16 6.87 -41.98
CA ASP A 6 28.85 7.05 -41.31
C ASP A 6 28.03 5.74 -41.28
N VAL A 7 28.18 4.89 -42.29
CA VAL A 7 27.53 3.57 -42.35
C VAL A 7 28.17 2.59 -41.36
N GLN A 8 29.50 2.63 -41.25
CA GLN A 8 30.26 1.81 -40.29
C GLN A 8 29.96 2.20 -38.83
N ASP A 9 29.81 3.49 -38.53
CA ASP A 9 29.45 3.95 -37.17
C ASP A 9 28.01 3.56 -36.79
N LYS A 10 27.06 3.68 -37.73
CA LYS A 10 25.66 3.23 -37.53
C LYS A 10 25.56 1.72 -37.31
N LEU A 11 26.35 0.92 -38.02
CA LEU A 11 26.40 -0.53 -37.82
C LEU A 11 26.97 -0.89 -36.44
N LYS A 12 28.07 -0.25 -36.02
CA LYS A 12 28.64 -0.48 -34.69
C LYS A 12 27.69 -0.10 -33.55
N ARG A 13 26.98 1.01 -33.67
CA ARG A 13 25.97 1.43 -32.66
C ARG A 13 24.81 0.44 -32.58
N ARG A 14 24.35 -0.10 -33.71
CA ARG A 14 23.32 -1.17 -33.73
C ARG A 14 23.81 -2.47 -33.09
N THR A 15 25.06 -2.86 -33.33
CA THR A 15 25.64 -4.07 -32.71
C THR A 15 25.79 -3.92 -31.20
N ILE A 16 26.24 -2.74 -30.72
CA ILE A 16 26.37 -2.47 -29.29
C ILE A 16 25.00 -2.44 -28.59
N ALA A 17 23.99 -1.83 -29.22
CA ALA A 17 22.62 -1.83 -28.69
C ALA A 17 22.02 -3.25 -28.62
N SER A 18 22.22 -4.05 -29.67
CA SER A 18 21.80 -5.45 -29.73
C SER A 18 22.50 -6.32 -28.67
N GLN A 19 23.80 -6.10 -28.44
CA GLN A 19 24.57 -6.81 -27.41
C GLN A 19 24.17 -6.39 -25.99
N ALA A 20 23.84 -5.12 -25.77
CA ALA A 20 23.32 -4.64 -24.48
C ALA A 20 21.92 -5.21 -24.17
N GLN A 21 21.06 -5.34 -25.20
CA GLN A 21 19.75 -5.98 -25.06
C GLN A 21 19.87 -7.50 -24.80
N THR A 22 20.80 -8.19 -25.46
CA THR A 22 21.05 -9.62 -25.19
C THR A 22 21.70 -9.85 -23.82
N ALA A 23 22.58 -8.96 -23.35
CA ALA A 23 23.13 -9.01 -22.00
C ALA A 23 22.04 -8.82 -20.92
N LYS A 24 21.12 -7.85 -21.10
CA LYS A 24 19.94 -7.70 -20.23
C LYS A 24 19.04 -8.95 -20.24
N LYS A 25 18.78 -9.52 -21.43
CA LYS A 25 18.00 -10.77 -21.58
C LYS A 25 18.65 -11.99 -20.92
N THR A 26 19.98 -12.00 -20.76
CA THR A 26 20.69 -13.13 -20.13
C THR A 26 20.69 -13.02 -18.60
N ILE A 27 20.72 -11.80 -18.04
CA ILE A 27 20.66 -11.56 -16.59
C ILE A 27 19.24 -11.77 -16.03
N SER A 28 18.20 -11.46 -16.82
CA SER A 28 16.79 -11.72 -16.47
C SER A 28 16.48 -13.21 -16.21
N LYS A 29 17.20 -14.13 -16.86
CA LYS A 29 16.90 -15.58 -16.82
C LYS A 29 17.34 -16.32 -15.55
N GLN A 30 17.91 -15.63 -14.57
CA GLN A 30 18.37 -16.25 -13.31
C GLN A 30 17.90 -15.55 -12.04
N ARG A 31 16.94 -14.63 -12.12
CA ARG A 31 16.26 -14.14 -10.91
C ARG A 31 15.27 -15.21 -10.45
N VAL A 32 15.52 -15.74 -9.25
CA VAL A 32 14.54 -16.57 -8.55
C VAL A 32 13.36 -15.67 -8.20
N ARG A 33 12.14 -16.02 -8.61
CA ARG A 33 10.96 -15.21 -8.31
C ARG A 33 10.85 -15.01 -6.79
N PRO A 34 10.54 -13.81 -6.28
CA PRO A 34 10.40 -13.57 -4.84
C PRO A 34 9.43 -14.53 -4.15
N SER A 35 8.39 -14.98 -4.85
CA SER A 35 7.45 -16.01 -4.35
C SER A 35 8.10 -17.37 -4.06
N VAL A 36 9.10 -17.77 -4.83
CA VAL A 36 9.85 -19.02 -4.60
C VAL A 36 10.66 -18.91 -3.32
N LYS A 37 11.40 -17.80 -3.11
CA LYS A 37 12.10 -17.52 -1.85
C LYS A 37 11.13 -17.46 -0.66
N ALA A 38 9.97 -16.83 -0.82
CA ALA A 38 8.95 -16.77 0.22
C ALA A 38 8.41 -18.16 0.61
N ASN A 39 8.16 -19.03 -0.37
CA ASN A 39 7.76 -20.42 -0.13
C ASN A 39 8.85 -21.22 0.59
N GLU A 40 10.12 -21.05 0.20
CA GLU A 40 11.27 -21.65 0.90
C GLU A 40 11.34 -21.16 2.35
N ARG A 41 11.18 -19.84 2.59
CA ARG A 41 11.14 -19.25 3.94
C ARG A 41 9.97 -19.81 4.76
N GLN A 42 8.79 -19.99 4.16
CA GLN A 42 7.64 -20.59 4.84
C GLN A 42 7.94 -22.02 5.31
N GLN A 43 8.64 -22.81 4.50
CA GLN A 43 9.09 -24.15 4.87
C GLN A 43 10.17 -24.11 5.97
N GLN A 44 11.15 -23.22 5.86
CA GLN A 44 12.20 -23.05 6.87
C GLN A 44 11.66 -22.53 8.20
N ARG A 45 10.59 -21.71 8.20
CA ARG A 45 9.95 -21.21 9.42
C ARG A 45 9.29 -22.32 10.24
N GLN A 46 8.85 -23.41 9.60
CA GLN A 46 8.39 -24.59 10.34
C GLN A 46 9.53 -25.24 11.16
N GLN A 47 10.79 -24.98 10.79
CA GLN A 47 11.99 -25.47 11.47
C GLN A 47 12.62 -24.44 12.41
N ARG A 48 12.42 -23.14 12.15
CA ARG A 48 12.94 -22.03 12.97
C ARG A 48 11.88 -21.53 13.95
N THR A 49 12.06 -21.83 15.24
CA THR A 49 11.24 -21.25 16.30
C THR A 49 11.46 -19.75 16.39
N LEU A 50 10.38 -18.98 16.34
CA LEU A 50 10.41 -17.55 16.66
C LEU A 50 11.05 -17.35 18.04
N PRO A 51 11.89 -16.32 18.21
CA PRO A 51 12.41 -16.00 19.52
C PRO A 51 11.21 -15.62 20.40
N THR A 52 11.04 -16.31 21.53
CA THR A 52 10.00 -15.99 22.49
C THR A 52 10.56 -15.12 23.60
N PRO A 53 9.79 -14.16 24.13
CA PRO A 53 10.20 -13.42 25.30
C PRO A 53 10.48 -14.40 26.45
N PRO A 54 11.51 -14.16 27.27
CA PRO A 54 11.79 -15.02 28.42
C PRO A 54 10.57 -15.06 29.34
N ALA A 55 10.20 -16.26 29.78
CA ALA A 55 9.10 -16.45 30.71
C ALA A 55 9.46 -15.84 32.07
N ARG A 56 9.05 -14.60 32.32
CA ARG A 56 9.14 -13.98 33.64
C ARG A 56 7.92 -14.34 34.48
N ARG A 57 8.15 -14.46 35.79
CA ARG A 57 7.10 -14.66 36.80
C ARG A 57 6.03 -13.57 36.60
N PRO A 58 4.74 -13.92 36.49
CA PRO A 58 3.70 -12.92 36.27
C PRO A 58 3.78 -11.90 37.41
N ALA A 59 3.76 -10.61 37.05
CA ALA A 59 3.63 -9.52 38.01
C ALA A 59 2.48 -9.88 38.95
N LYS A 60 2.69 -9.78 40.27
CA LYS A 60 1.64 -10.02 41.27
C LYS A 60 0.49 -9.08 40.93
N THR A 61 -0.54 -9.59 40.27
CA THR A 61 -1.78 -8.88 40.00
C THR A 61 -2.46 -8.63 41.33
N THR A 62 -2.22 -7.46 41.92
CA THR A 62 -3.12 -6.93 42.94
C THR A 62 -4.48 -6.75 42.27
N PRO A 63 -5.56 -7.32 42.84
CA PRO A 63 -6.88 -7.20 42.25
C PRO A 63 -7.26 -5.72 42.18
N SER A 64 -7.51 -5.25 40.95
CA SER A 64 -8.09 -3.95 40.67
C SER A 64 -9.43 -3.86 41.40
N ALA A 65 -9.45 -3.18 42.54
CA ALA A 65 -10.70 -2.90 43.25
C ALA A 65 -11.63 -2.13 42.32
N ALA A 66 -12.83 -2.68 42.12
CA ALA A 66 -13.89 -2.10 41.33
C ALA A 66 -14.17 -0.65 41.76
N ALA A 67 -14.33 0.22 40.77
CA ALA A 67 -14.68 1.62 40.96
C ALA A 67 -15.97 1.77 41.80
N PRO A 68 -15.97 2.53 42.91
CA PRO A 68 -17.21 2.90 43.56
C PRO A 68 -17.93 3.98 42.74
N ARG A 69 -19.25 3.82 42.60
CA ARG A 69 -20.19 4.78 41.98
C ARG A 69 -20.15 6.13 42.73
N PRO A 70 -20.43 7.26 42.06
CA PRO A 70 -20.39 8.57 42.70
C PRO A 70 -21.62 8.74 43.61
N ALA A 71 -21.38 8.98 44.89
CA ALA A 71 -22.36 9.53 45.82
C ALA A 71 -22.09 11.03 46.01
N SER A 72 -23.19 11.76 46.06
CA SER A 72 -23.37 13.21 46.13
C SER A 72 -22.48 13.99 47.11
N SER A 73 -22.08 15.17 46.65
CA SER A 73 -21.29 16.21 47.29
C SER A 73 -22.02 16.99 48.39
N THR A 74 -21.30 17.28 49.49
CA THR A 74 -21.45 18.50 50.30
C THR A 74 -20.03 18.96 50.73
N PRO A 75 -19.70 20.27 50.71
CA PRO A 75 -18.31 20.73 50.77
C PRO A 75 -17.92 21.15 52.19
N ALA A 76 -16.69 20.85 52.61
CA ALA A 76 -15.95 21.69 53.56
C ALA A 76 -14.46 21.29 53.67
N ALA A 77 -13.64 22.33 53.75
CA ALA A 77 -12.29 22.41 54.31
C ALA A 77 -11.11 21.97 53.43
N ALA A 78 -10.32 22.98 53.07
CA ALA A 78 -9.00 22.90 52.48
C ALA A 78 -8.04 22.06 53.34
N ALA A 79 -7.44 21.04 52.73
CA ALA A 79 -6.20 20.43 53.19
C ALA A 79 -5.16 20.63 52.09
N THR A 80 -4.07 21.32 52.44
CA THR A 80 -2.86 21.46 51.64
C THR A 80 -2.33 20.08 51.26
N GLY A 81 -2.38 19.79 49.96
CA GLY A 81 -2.12 18.49 49.37
C GLY A 81 -0.67 18.04 49.49
N GLY A 82 -0.43 17.09 50.39
CA GLY A 82 0.62 16.10 50.25
C GLY A 82 -0.07 14.76 50.01
N VAL A 83 0.28 14.05 48.93
CA VAL A 83 -0.11 12.65 48.76
C VAL A 83 0.35 11.89 50.01
N GLU A 84 -0.54 11.11 50.63
CA GLU A 84 -0.19 10.34 51.81
C GLU A 84 0.98 9.40 51.46
N PRO A 85 2.04 9.28 52.28
CA PRO A 85 3.21 8.49 51.93
C PRO A 85 2.90 7.04 51.52
N ALA A 86 1.84 6.43 52.07
CA ALA A 86 1.37 5.11 51.68
C ALA A 86 0.80 5.07 50.24
N GLU A 87 0.04 6.08 49.83
CA GLU A 87 -0.47 6.20 48.47
C GLU A 87 0.66 6.36 47.46
N ARG A 88 1.70 7.13 47.81
CA ARG A 88 2.87 7.30 46.94
C ARG A 88 3.65 6.00 46.77
N VAL A 89 3.83 5.20 47.83
CA VAL A 89 4.43 3.86 47.73
C VAL A 89 3.64 2.98 46.76
N ARG A 90 2.29 2.99 46.85
CA ARG A 90 1.44 2.22 45.94
C ARG A 90 1.56 2.68 44.48
N GLN A 91 1.68 3.99 44.24
CA GLN A 91 1.93 4.51 42.89
C GLN A 91 3.26 4.01 42.33
N LEU A 92 4.34 4.05 43.11
CA LEU A 92 5.65 3.54 42.70
C LEU A 92 5.65 2.03 42.42
N GLN A 93 4.90 1.26 43.22
CA GLN A 93 4.71 -0.18 42.96
C GLN A 93 4.01 -0.43 41.61
N ASN A 94 2.98 0.36 41.27
CA ASN A 94 2.30 0.25 39.98
C ASN A 94 3.19 0.71 38.80
N GLU A 95 3.94 1.81 38.97
CA GLU A 95 4.91 2.29 37.98
C GLU A 95 5.98 1.23 37.72
N PHE A 96 6.48 0.59 38.78
CA PHE A 96 7.44 -0.50 38.68
C PHE A 96 6.87 -1.72 37.94
N ALA A 97 5.65 -2.17 38.26
CA ALA A 97 5.00 -3.29 37.57
C ALA A 97 4.80 -3.01 36.07
N ASN A 98 4.44 -1.78 35.70
CA ASN A 98 4.34 -1.37 34.30
C ASN A 98 5.72 -1.37 33.61
N LEU A 99 6.77 -0.99 34.33
CA LEU A 99 8.14 -0.98 33.83
C LEU A 99 8.69 -2.40 33.65
N GLU A 100 8.36 -3.33 34.55
CA GLU A 100 8.65 -4.76 34.39
C GLU A 100 8.06 -5.31 33.11
N ALA A 101 6.79 -4.99 32.80
CA ALA A 101 6.15 -5.41 31.56
C ALA A 101 6.85 -4.84 30.32
N LYS A 102 7.22 -3.56 30.32
CA LYS A 102 7.96 -2.94 29.21
C LYS A 102 9.35 -3.53 29.01
N ALA A 103 10.04 -3.87 30.09
CA ALA A 103 11.38 -4.41 30.04
C ALA A 103 11.46 -5.86 29.52
N GLN A 104 10.32 -6.54 29.37
CA GLN A 104 10.24 -7.81 28.64
C GLN A 104 10.48 -7.63 27.15
N LEU A 105 10.41 -6.40 26.64
CA LEU A 105 10.62 -6.05 25.23
C LEU A 105 9.70 -6.84 24.28
N SER A 106 8.53 -7.28 24.76
CA SER A 106 7.57 -8.08 23.98
C SER A 106 7.18 -7.44 22.65
N GLN A 107 7.03 -6.11 22.63
CA GLN A 107 6.76 -5.35 21.41
C GLN A 107 7.83 -5.58 20.33
N ILE A 108 9.11 -5.73 20.70
CA ILE A 108 10.20 -5.99 19.76
C ILE A 108 10.04 -7.39 19.15
N TYR A 109 9.73 -8.39 19.98
CA TYR A 109 9.47 -9.75 19.49
C TYR A 109 8.26 -9.77 18.53
N ASP A 110 7.20 -9.02 18.84
CA ASP A 110 6.02 -8.89 17.97
C ASP A 110 6.37 -8.22 16.63
N THR A 111 7.19 -7.17 16.65
CA THR A 111 7.67 -6.51 15.42
C THR A 111 8.55 -7.44 14.59
N ILE A 112 9.48 -8.18 15.19
CA ILE A 112 10.28 -9.22 14.51
C ILE A 112 9.36 -10.24 13.83
N GLY A 113 8.34 -10.73 14.56
CA GLY A 113 7.35 -11.65 14.01
C GLY A 113 6.54 -11.06 12.85
N THR A 114 6.23 -9.76 12.91
CA THR A 114 5.51 -9.03 11.86
C THR A 114 6.37 -8.86 10.60
N ILE A 115 7.64 -8.50 10.76
CA ILE A 115 8.60 -8.40 9.64
C ILE A 115 8.70 -9.74 8.92
N GLU A 116 8.92 -10.84 9.65
CA GLU A 116 9.00 -12.17 9.04
C GLU A 116 7.71 -12.57 8.33
N LYS A 117 6.56 -12.28 8.95
CA LYS A 117 5.25 -12.56 8.35
C LYS A 117 5.09 -11.82 7.02
N ASN A 118 5.37 -10.51 7.01
CA ASN A 118 5.23 -9.67 5.83
C ASN A 118 6.17 -10.11 4.70
N LEU A 119 7.42 -10.45 5.01
CA LEU A 119 8.39 -10.97 4.02
C LEU A 119 7.93 -12.29 3.36
N MET A 120 7.11 -13.08 4.04
CA MET A 120 6.49 -14.27 3.43
C MET A 120 5.21 -13.94 2.66
N GLU A 121 4.34 -13.10 3.20
CA GLU A 121 3.00 -12.85 2.63
C GLU A 121 3.02 -11.92 1.42
N PHE A 122 3.89 -10.89 1.41
CA PHE A 122 3.92 -9.88 0.36
C PHE A 122 4.33 -10.42 -1.01
N PRO A 123 5.37 -11.26 -1.16
CA PRO A 123 5.70 -11.86 -2.45
C PRO A 123 4.56 -12.72 -3.01
N LEU A 124 3.85 -13.47 -2.16
CA LEU A 124 2.70 -14.29 -2.57
C LEU A 124 1.50 -13.43 -2.98
N THR A 125 1.27 -12.33 -2.27
CA THR A 125 0.24 -11.35 -2.62
C THR A 125 0.54 -10.70 -3.97
N LEU A 126 1.80 -10.32 -4.21
CA LEU A 126 2.23 -9.76 -5.50
C LEU A 126 2.08 -10.77 -6.63
N GLU A 127 2.48 -12.02 -6.44
CA GLU A 127 2.29 -13.10 -7.42
C GLU A 127 0.81 -13.30 -7.76
N LYS A 128 -0.08 -13.32 -6.74
CA LYS A 128 -1.53 -13.37 -6.98
C LYS A 128 -2.02 -12.19 -7.82
N LEU A 129 -1.54 -10.97 -7.57
CA LEU A 129 -1.89 -9.81 -8.39
C LEU A 129 -1.40 -9.98 -9.83
N ARG A 130 -0.19 -10.51 -10.04
CA ARG A 130 0.36 -10.82 -11.36
C ARG A 130 -0.53 -11.83 -12.11
N ASP A 131 -0.97 -12.88 -11.43
CA ASP A 131 -1.89 -13.89 -11.99
C ASP A 131 -3.27 -13.31 -12.34
N GLN A 132 -3.69 -12.25 -11.66
CA GLN A 132 -4.91 -11.50 -11.96
C GLN A 132 -4.73 -10.46 -13.09
N GLY A 133 -3.53 -10.37 -13.70
CA GLY A 133 -3.25 -9.47 -14.82
C GLY A 133 -2.68 -8.11 -14.42
N TYR A 134 -2.24 -7.93 -13.16
CA TYR A 134 -1.54 -6.71 -12.76
C TYR A 134 -0.09 -6.71 -13.27
N VAL A 135 0.29 -5.70 -14.06
CA VAL A 135 1.59 -5.68 -14.78
C VAL A 135 2.53 -4.56 -14.39
N HIS A 136 2.05 -3.53 -13.68
CA HIS A 136 2.82 -2.31 -13.32
C HIS A 136 3.55 -2.46 -11.97
N ASN A 137 4.22 -1.42 -11.49
CA ASN A 137 5.08 -1.42 -10.31
C ASN A 137 6.13 -2.56 -10.31
N GLY A 138 6.85 -2.72 -11.43
CA GLY A 138 7.86 -3.78 -11.60
C GLY A 138 9.02 -3.74 -10.59
N GLY A 139 9.23 -2.61 -9.93
CA GLY A 139 10.23 -2.49 -8.86
C GLY A 139 9.83 -3.14 -7.53
N LEU A 140 8.59 -3.58 -7.35
CA LEU A 140 8.14 -4.20 -6.09
C LEU A 140 8.80 -5.56 -5.84
N GLU A 141 8.99 -6.36 -6.89
CA GLU A 141 9.71 -7.62 -6.79
C GLU A 141 11.14 -7.43 -6.26
N ASP A 142 11.85 -6.46 -6.83
CA ASP A 142 13.23 -6.13 -6.46
C ASP A 142 13.32 -5.54 -5.05
N LEU A 143 12.34 -4.69 -4.68
CA LEU A 143 12.22 -4.15 -3.32
C LEU A 143 12.03 -5.28 -2.30
N LEU A 144 11.07 -6.18 -2.52
CA LEU A 144 10.77 -7.28 -1.61
C LEU A 144 11.94 -8.26 -1.49
N GLU A 145 12.62 -8.57 -2.60
CA GLU A 145 13.85 -9.38 -2.56
C GLU A 145 14.96 -8.69 -1.75
N SER A 146 15.18 -7.39 -1.97
CA SER A 146 16.20 -6.65 -1.23
C SER A 146 15.88 -6.56 0.28
N LEU A 147 14.60 -6.49 0.64
CA LEU A 147 14.16 -6.47 2.04
C LEU A 147 14.37 -7.82 2.72
N ASP A 148 14.13 -8.91 1.99
CA ASP A 148 14.38 -10.27 2.47
C ASP A 148 15.87 -10.48 2.77
N ASP A 149 16.73 -10.11 1.81
CA ASP A 149 18.19 -10.22 1.96
C ASP A 149 18.72 -9.33 3.11
N LYS A 150 18.26 -8.07 3.19
CA LYS A 150 18.60 -7.15 4.31
C LYS A 150 18.19 -7.74 5.66
N TRP A 151 16.99 -8.33 5.74
CA TRP A 151 16.49 -8.89 6.98
C TRP A 151 17.30 -10.10 7.43
N ASP A 152 17.69 -10.98 6.51
CA ASP A 152 18.54 -12.13 6.85
C ASP A 152 19.91 -11.72 7.39
N GLU A 153 20.48 -10.62 6.90
CA GLU A 153 21.71 -10.05 7.45
C GLU A 153 21.49 -9.42 8.83
N LEU A 154 20.41 -8.65 9.00
CA LEU A 154 20.16 -7.85 10.21
C LEU A 154 19.66 -8.68 11.38
N ARG A 155 18.84 -9.69 11.12
CA ARG A 155 18.13 -10.46 12.16
C ARG A 155 19.07 -11.03 13.23
N PRO A 156 20.19 -11.70 12.92
CA PRO A 156 21.09 -12.21 13.97
C PRO A 156 21.65 -11.10 14.87
N ARG A 157 21.87 -9.89 14.31
CA ARG A 157 22.33 -8.73 15.08
C ARG A 157 21.24 -8.21 16.01
N VAL A 158 19.99 -8.14 15.53
CA VAL A 158 18.81 -7.77 16.34
C VAL A 158 18.61 -8.76 17.48
N GLU A 159 18.64 -10.07 17.20
CA GLU A 159 18.46 -11.12 18.21
C GLU A 159 19.56 -11.08 19.28
N SER A 160 20.82 -10.90 18.87
CA SER A 160 21.96 -10.78 19.80
C SER A 160 21.88 -9.53 20.67
N ALA A 161 21.51 -8.38 20.09
CA ALA A 161 21.31 -7.14 20.84
C ALA A 161 20.15 -7.28 21.83
N LEU A 162 19.03 -7.84 21.38
CA LEU A 162 17.85 -8.11 22.21
C LEU A 162 18.20 -9.00 23.41
N GLN A 163 18.89 -10.12 23.18
CA GLN A 163 19.32 -11.01 24.25
C GLN A 163 20.23 -10.31 25.26
N THR A 164 21.16 -9.48 24.78
CA THR A 164 22.08 -8.71 25.64
C THR A 164 21.32 -7.72 26.51
N HIS A 165 20.37 -6.98 25.93
CA HIS A 165 19.57 -6.00 26.65
C HIS A 165 18.63 -6.65 27.66
N VAL A 166 17.93 -7.72 27.29
CA VAL A 166 17.06 -8.49 28.18
C VAL A 166 17.82 -8.96 29.42
N GLN A 167 18.97 -9.62 29.24
CA GLN A 167 19.78 -10.13 30.36
C GLN A 167 20.30 -9.02 31.28
N ARG A 168 20.54 -7.82 30.74
CA ARG A 168 20.94 -6.66 31.55
C ARG A 168 19.76 -6.11 32.33
N LEU A 169 18.63 -5.91 31.66
CA LEU A 169 17.40 -5.39 32.26
C LEU A 169 16.86 -6.34 33.34
N ASP A 170 16.92 -7.67 33.13
CA ASP A 170 16.55 -8.69 34.13
C ASP A 170 17.27 -8.42 35.47
N ARG A 171 18.60 -8.29 35.44
CA ARG A 171 19.42 -8.05 36.63
C ARG A 171 19.11 -6.72 37.30
N GLU A 172 18.89 -5.67 36.51
CA GLU A 172 18.54 -4.34 37.02
C GLU A 172 17.13 -4.33 37.66
N LEU A 173 16.17 -5.07 37.10
CA LEU A 173 14.82 -5.20 37.64
C LEU A 173 14.80 -6.00 38.93
N GLU A 174 15.56 -7.09 39.05
CA GLU A 174 15.69 -7.84 40.32
C GLU A 174 16.30 -7.00 41.45
N GLN A 175 17.20 -6.06 41.11
CA GLN A 175 17.74 -5.11 42.09
C GLN A 175 16.68 -4.07 42.50
N ALA A 176 15.92 -3.57 41.53
CA ALA A 176 14.87 -2.61 41.76
C ALA A 176 13.71 -3.20 42.56
N ASP A 177 13.24 -4.39 42.22
CA ASP A 177 12.19 -5.15 42.91
C ASP A 177 12.51 -5.29 44.41
N ARG A 178 13.71 -5.77 44.75
CA ARG A 178 14.17 -5.88 46.15
C ARG A 178 14.19 -4.55 46.91
N THR A 179 14.35 -3.44 46.21
CA THR A 179 14.38 -2.10 46.82
C THR A 179 12.96 -1.55 46.98
N ILE A 180 12.07 -1.79 46.02
CA ILE A 180 10.65 -1.44 46.09
C ILE A 180 9.94 -2.27 47.18
N ASP A 181 10.21 -3.57 47.26
CA ASP A 181 9.63 -4.48 48.26
C ASP A 181 9.98 -4.12 49.71
N ARG A 182 11.16 -3.51 49.92
CA ARG A 182 11.63 -3.06 51.24
C ARG A 182 11.30 -1.60 51.54
N MET A 183 10.59 -0.93 50.64
CA MET A 183 10.29 0.49 50.79
C MET A 183 9.35 0.72 51.96
N GLN A 184 9.75 1.63 52.86
CA GLN A 184 8.89 2.11 53.95
C GLN A 184 8.13 3.36 53.50
N PRO A 185 6.94 3.66 54.08
CA PRO A 185 6.16 4.85 53.75
C PRO A 185 6.76 6.11 54.40
N ASN A 186 7.99 6.44 54.04
CA ASN A 186 8.71 7.64 54.47
C ASN A 186 9.36 8.35 53.28
N ALA A 187 9.58 9.65 53.41
CA ALA A 187 10.00 10.52 52.31
C ALA A 187 11.37 10.13 51.72
N GLN A 188 12.30 9.58 52.51
CA GLN A 188 13.61 9.16 52.03
C GLN A 188 13.52 7.91 51.16
N SER A 189 12.75 6.91 51.59
CA SER A 189 12.56 5.66 50.86
C SER A 189 11.82 5.87 49.54
N ILE A 190 10.82 6.76 49.56
CA ILE A 190 10.06 7.17 48.36
C ILE A 190 10.98 7.82 47.32
N ARG A 191 11.80 8.82 47.71
CA ARG A 191 12.73 9.49 46.78
C ARG A 191 13.76 8.54 46.16
N LEU A 192 14.24 7.57 46.94
CA LEU A 192 15.15 6.54 46.43
C LEU A 192 14.45 5.66 45.39
N GLY A 193 13.23 5.22 45.69
CA GLY A 193 12.38 4.46 44.76
C GLY A 193 12.13 5.19 43.45
N GLU A 194 11.73 6.47 43.53
CA GLU A 194 11.52 7.34 42.37
C GLU A 194 12.76 7.45 41.48
N THR A 195 13.92 7.75 42.10
CA THR A 195 15.18 7.89 41.37
C THR A 195 15.56 6.60 40.64
N MET A 196 15.35 5.47 41.30
CA MET A 196 15.67 4.15 40.75
C MET A 196 14.72 3.75 39.62
N ILE A 197 13.40 3.95 39.78
CA ILE A 197 12.40 3.71 38.74
C ILE A 197 12.67 4.60 37.53
N ASN A 198 12.94 5.89 37.72
CA ASN A 198 13.24 6.82 36.63
C ASN A 198 14.52 6.40 35.87
N SER A 199 15.56 6.01 36.60
CA SER A 199 16.81 5.52 36.00
C SER A 199 16.60 4.23 35.19
N LEU A 200 15.82 3.29 35.72
CA LEU A 200 15.49 2.04 35.04
C LEU A 200 14.60 2.28 33.83
N SER A 201 13.63 3.19 33.93
CA SER A 201 12.79 3.62 32.81
C SER A 201 13.64 4.17 31.67
N GLY A 202 14.59 5.06 31.96
CA GLY A 202 15.53 5.56 30.95
C GLY A 202 16.34 4.46 30.28
N ARG A 203 16.78 3.45 31.04
CA ARG A 203 17.53 2.30 30.49
C ARG A 203 16.66 1.37 29.65
N VAL A 204 15.40 1.14 30.03
CA VAL A 204 14.44 0.36 29.24
C VAL A 204 14.16 1.07 27.92
N THR A 205 13.86 2.38 27.94
CA THR A 205 13.66 3.17 26.71
C THR A 205 14.90 3.13 25.82
N ALA A 206 16.09 3.36 26.37
CA ALA A 206 17.33 3.30 25.60
C ALA A 206 17.60 1.91 24.99
N ALA A 207 17.21 0.83 25.67
CA ALA A 207 17.31 -0.53 25.13
C ALA A 207 16.31 -0.75 23.98
N ILE A 208 15.08 -0.26 24.13
CA ILE A 208 14.07 -0.31 23.06
C ILE A 208 14.58 0.45 21.83
N ASP A 209 15.04 1.68 22.00
CA ASP A 209 15.52 2.52 20.90
C ASP A 209 16.76 1.93 20.23
N ALA A 210 17.68 1.38 21.01
CA ALA A 210 18.90 0.75 20.49
C ALA A 210 18.59 -0.47 19.61
N VAL A 211 17.63 -1.32 20.02
CA VAL A 211 17.26 -2.52 19.26
C VAL A 211 16.35 -2.17 18.09
N SER A 212 15.37 -1.27 18.26
CA SER A 212 14.46 -0.86 17.18
C SER A 212 15.19 -0.11 16.06
N GLY A 213 16.18 0.72 16.40
CA GLY A 213 17.02 1.41 15.42
C GLY A 213 17.77 0.46 14.48
N LEU A 214 17.98 -0.81 14.85
CA LEU A 214 18.63 -1.80 13.99
C LEU A 214 17.75 -2.29 12.84
N TYR A 215 16.42 -2.31 13.01
CA TYR A 215 15.47 -2.85 12.02
C TYR A 215 14.49 -1.82 11.45
N GLN A 216 14.46 -0.59 11.99
CA GLN A 216 13.49 0.44 11.62
C GLN A 216 13.45 0.72 10.10
N GLY A 217 14.60 0.67 9.41
CA GLY A 217 14.65 0.86 7.96
C GLY A 217 13.84 -0.21 7.19
N VAL A 218 14.05 -1.48 7.54
CA VAL A 218 13.32 -2.62 6.94
C VAL A 218 11.83 -2.54 7.29
N GLU A 219 11.49 -2.22 8.54
CA GLU A 219 10.11 -2.05 8.97
C GLU A 219 9.38 -0.96 8.17
N ASN A 220 10.02 0.20 7.99
CA ASN A 220 9.43 1.31 7.24
C ASN A 220 9.21 0.97 5.76
N GLU A 221 10.21 0.35 5.11
CA GLU A 221 10.11 -0.07 3.70
C GLU A 221 9.04 -1.18 3.52
N LEU A 222 8.95 -2.14 4.45
CA LEU A 222 7.88 -3.15 4.44
C LEU A 222 6.50 -2.53 4.64
N ASN A 223 6.36 -1.58 5.56
CA ASN A 223 5.08 -0.89 5.75
C ASN A 223 4.64 -0.20 4.46
N GLN A 224 5.55 0.48 3.75
CA GLN A 224 5.26 1.10 2.45
C GLN A 224 4.86 0.07 1.39
N ALA A 225 5.59 -1.04 1.28
CA ALA A 225 5.23 -2.13 0.37
C ALA A 225 3.84 -2.71 0.70
N GLY A 226 3.52 -2.88 1.98
CA GLY A 226 2.22 -3.34 2.45
C GLY A 226 1.07 -2.39 2.08
N TRP A 227 1.26 -1.08 2.25
CA TRP A 227 0.29 -0.06 1.80
C TRP A 227 0.04 -0.13 0.30
N THR A 228 1.11 -0.23 -0.49
CA THR A 228 1.03 -0.36 -1.95
C THR A 228 0.28 -1.64 -2.35
N LEU A 229 0.67 -2.81 -1.82
CA LEU A 229 0.01 -4.09 -2.13
C LEU A 229 -1.47 -4.09 -1.73
N SER A 230 -1.81 -3.50 -0.59
CA SER A 230 -3.20 -3.37 -0.15
C SER A 230 -4.01 -2.51 -1.13
N ARG A 231 -3.48 -1.37 -1.57
CA ARG A 231 -4.12 -0.51 -2.57
C ARG A 231 -4.30 -1.23 -3.91
N LEU A 232 -3.29 -1.98 -4.35
CA LEU A 232 -3.35 -2.76 -5.60
C LEU A 232 -4.39 -3.88 -5.51
N THR A 233 -4.47 -4.59 -4.38
CA THR A 233 -5.52 -5.60 -4.15
C THR A 233 -6.90 -4.98 -4.20
N GLN A 234 -7.12 -3.86 -3.51
CA GLN A 234 -8.40 -3.14 -3.55
C GLN A 234 -8.77 -2.70 -4.96
N MET A 235 -7.81 -2.19 -5.74
CA MET A 235 -8.03 -1.82 -7.14
C MET A 235 -8.47 -3.03 -7.97
N MET A 236 -7.75 -4.15 -7.86
CA MET A 236 -8.07 -5.36 -8.62
C MET A 236 -9.42 -5.95 -8.22
N ASP A 237 -9.78 -5.88 -6.93
CA ASP A 237 -11.10 -6.30 -6.44
C ASP A 237 -12.21 -5.43 -7.03
N LEU A 238 -12.05 -4.10 -7.08
CA LEU A 238 -13.02 -3.20 -7.70
C LEU A 238 -13.25 -3.52 -9.18
N ILE A 239 -12.19 -3.86 -9.92
CA ILE A 239 -12.27 -4.25 -11.33
C ILE A 239 -12.96 -5.61 -11.46
N ALA A 240 -12.58 -6.60 -10.64
CA ALA A 240 -13.12 -7.96 -10.69
C ALA A 240 -14.62 -8.03 -10.32
N GLU A 241 -15.11 -7.11 -9.50
CA GLU A 241 -16.52 -7.01 -9.13
C GLU A 241 -17.40 -6.39 -10.23
N SER A 242 -16.81 -5.82 -11.28
CA SER A 242 -17.56 -5.27 -12.42
C SER A 242 -17.84 -6.36 -13.47
N PRO A 243 -19.10 -6.56 -13.89
CA PRO A 243 -19.42 -7.43 -15.02
C PRO A 243 -19.14 -6.77 -16.39
N HIS A 244 -18.95 -5.44 -16.40
CA HIS A 244 -18.82 -4.62 -17.61
C HIS A 244 -17.37 -4.27 -17.96
N ILE A 245 -16.48 -4.24 -16.98
CA ILE A 245 -15.07 -3.92 -17.18
C ILE A 245 -14.28 -5.21 -17.40
N ARG A 246 -13.71 -5.37 -18.59
CA ARG A 246 -12.78 -6.46 -18.92
C ARG A 246 -11.51 -5.89 -19.52
N LEU A 247 -10.38 -6.25 -18.91
CA LEU A 247 -9.06 -5.87 -19.40
C LEU A 247 -8.74 -6.61 -20.71
N GLN A 248 -8.22 -5.88 -21.68
CA GLN A 248 -7.75 -6.42 -22.96
C GLN A 248 -6.34 -7.02 -22.81
N ALA A 249 -5.93 -7.82 -23.80
CA ALA A 249 -4.57 -8.34 -23.83
C ALA A 249 -3.56 -7.17 -23.86
N GLY A 250 -2.56 -7.22 -22.98
CA GLY A 250 -1.58 -6.13 -22.84
C GLY A 250 -2.11 -4.85 -22.19
N GLU A 251 -3.38 -4.78 -21.77
CA GLU A 251 -3.90 -3.67 -20.98
C GLU A 251 -3.57 -3.87 -19.49
N GLY A 252 -2.94 -2.88 -18.88
CA GLY A 252 -2.51 -2.90 -17.49
C GLY A 252 -3.31 -1.88 -16.65
N PRO A 253 -4.01 -2.32 -15.59
CA PRO A 253 -4.74 -1.41 -14.71
C PRO A 253 -3.78 -0.55 -13.88
N LEU A 254 -4.06 0.74 -13.78
CA LEU A 254 -3.23 1.73 -13.08
C LEU A 254 -3.83 2.14 -11.74
N VAL A 255 -5.12 2.47 -11.73
CA VAL A 255 -5.84 2.87 -10.52
C VAL A 255 -7.34 2.62 -10.68
N ALA A 256 -7.99 2.24 -9.59
CA ALA A 256 -9.45 2.20 -9.49
C ALA A 256 -9.88 2.76 -8.14
N VAL A 257 -10.93 3.59 -8.13
CA VAL A 257 -11.46 4.19 -6.90
C VAL A 257 -12.96 4.39 -7.02
N LYS A 258 -13.63 4.46 -5.87
CA LYS A 258 -15.01 4.94 -5.81
C LYS A 258 -15.04 6.43 -6.14
N ALA A 259 -16.02 6.85 -6.91
CA ALA A 259 -16.18 8.24 -7.32
C ALA A 259 -17.65 8.64 -7.41
N ILE A 260 -17.91 9.94 -7.50
CA ILE A 260 -19.22 10.50 -7.82
C ILE A 260 -19.09 11.25 -9.14
N TRP A 261 -19.93 10.92 -10.12
CA TRP A 261 -19.93 11.63 -11.40
C TRP A 261 -20.88 12.82 -11.40
N HIS A 262 -20.34 14.03 -11.33
CA HIS A 262 -21.11 15.28 -11.32
C HIS A 262 -21.58 15.64 -12.73
N ARG A 263 -22.76 15.16 -13.14
CA ARG A 263 -23.36 15.49 -14.45
C ARG A 263 -23.91 16.92 -14.48
N ASP A 264 -24.74 17.26 -13.49
CA ASP A 264 -25.44 18.55 -13.38
C ASP A 264 -25.33 19.09 -11.93
N GLY A 265 -24.18 19.68 -11.59
CA GLY A 265 -23.88 20.21 -10.24
C GLY A 265 -23.25 19.17 -9.30
N ASP A 266 -23.27 19.43 -7.97
CA ASP A 266 -22.52 18.65 -6.98
C ASP A 266 -23.19 17.33 -6.54
N LYS A 267 -24.17 16.87 -7.32
CA LYS A 267 -24.86 15.60 -7.10
C LYS A 267 -24.80 14.77 -8.38
N GLY A 268 -24.58 13.47 -8.23
CA GLY A 268 -24.60 12.54 -9.34
C GLY A 268 -24.44 11.10 -8.87
N PRO A 269 -24.46 10.14 -9.81
CA PRO A 269 -24.39 8.74 -9.46
C PRO A 269 -23.06 8.41 -8.79
N GLU A 270 -23.12 7.64 -7.71
CA GLU A 270 -21.92 7.00 -7.16
C GLU A 270 -21.53 5.79 -8.01
N GLY A 271 -20.23 5.53 -8.09
CA GLY A 271 -19.72 4.44 -8.89
C GLY A 271 -18.24 4.21 -8.68
N ILE A 272 -17.63 3.52 -9.64
CA ILE A 272 -16.19 3.28 -9.70
C ILE A 272 -15.62 3.94 -10.95
N THR A 273 -14.52 4.66 -10.80
CA THR A 273 -13.67 5.07 -11.92
C THR A 273 -12.48 4.13 -11.99
N VAL A 274 -12.15 3.66 -13.19
CA VAL A 274 -10.98 2.81 -13.45
C VAL A 274 -10.15 3.46 -14.54
N LEU A 275 -8.85 3.55 -14.31
CA LEU A 275 -7.87 3.97 -15.31
C LEU A 275 -6.92 2.81 -15.58
N THR A 276 -6.76 2.47 -16.86
CA THR A 276 -5.73 1.59 -17.36
C THR A 276 -4.73 2.40 -18.18
N ASP A 277 -3.69 1.75 -18.66
CA ASP A 277 -2.74 2.36 -19.59
C ASP A 277 -3.32 2.62 -21.00
N GLN A 278 -4.53 2.13 -21.29
CA GLN A 278 -5.17 2.28 -22.61
C GLN A 278 -6.55 2.96 -22.56
N ARG A 279 -7.31 2.79 -21.46
CA ARG A 279 -8.71 3.21 -21.35
C ARG A 279 -9.04 3.82 -19.99
N PHE A 280 -10.08 4.64 -19.98
CA PHE A 280 -10.75 5.16 -18.80
C PHE A 280 -12.18 4.64 -18.75
N PHE A 281 -12.63 4.26 -17.57
CA PHE A 281 -13.98 3.77 -17.32
C PHE A 281 -14.66 4.54 -16.19
N PHE A 282 -15.97 4.71 -16.32
CA PHE A 282 -16.84 4.98 -15.19
C PHE A 282 -18.06 4.05 -15.22
N GLU A 283 -18.20 3.22 -14.18
CA GLU A 283 -19.36 2.39 -13.93
C GLU A 283 -20.13 2.95 -12.73
N GLN A 284 -21.39 3.30 -12.93
CA GLN A 284 -22.31 3.59 -11.82
C GLN A 284 -22.52 2.33 -11.01
N ARG A 285 -22.39 2.44 -9.70
CA ARG A 285 -22.56 1.35 -8.76
C ARG A 285 -23.05 1.91 -7.42
N GLU A 286 -24.36 2.04 -7.29
CA GLU A 286 -25.00 2.51 -6.06
C GLU A 286 -26.33 1.82 -5.71
N GLU A 287 -26.62 1.72 -4.41
CA GLU A 287 -27.91 1.25 -3.92
C GLU A 287 -28.91 2.41 -3.91
N VAL A 288 -29.88 2.40 -4.82
CA VAL A 288 -30.91 3.43 -4.95
C VAL A 288 -32.19 2.96 -4.25
N VAL A 289 -32.73 3.79 -3.35
CA VAL A 289 -34.04 3.54 -2.76
C VAL A 289 -35.12 3.77 -3.80
N THR A 290 -35.68 2.68 -4.33
CA THR A 290 -36.70 2.72 -5.40
C THR A 290 -38.10 2.99 -4.85
N LYS A 291 -38.40 2.60 -3.59
CA LYS A 291 -39.67 2.95 -2.94
C LYS A 291 -39.51 3.30 -1.46
N ARG A 292 -39.86 4.54 -1.13
CA ARG A 292 -40.03 5.01 0.25
C ARG A 292 -41.44 4.63 0.73
N LYS A 293 -41.54 3.65 1.63
CA LYS A 293 -42.81 3.34 2.32
C LYS A 293 -42.91 4.22 3.57
N PHE A 294 -43.95 5.04 3.68
CA PHE A 294 -44.20 5.87 4.86
C PHE A 294 -44.58 5.00 6.07
N GLY A 295 -43.87 5.12 7.20
CA GLY A 295 -44.12 4.38 8.46
C GLY A 295 -42.97 3.46 8.90
N LEU A 296 -43.28 2.41 9.67
CA LEU A 296 -42.36 1.40 10.26
C LEU A 296 -41.80 0.38 9.24
N PHE A 297 -41.88 0.63 7.93
CA PHE A 297 -41.48 -0.35 6.90
C PHE A 297 -40.13 0.01 6.29
N LYS A 298 -39.26 -1.01 6.14
CA LYS A 298 -37.95 -0.90 5.47
C LYS A 298 -38.16 -0.45 4.01
N ALA A 299 -37.42 0.56 3.58
CA ALA A 299 -37.46 1.04 2.20
C ALA A 299 -36.99 -0.07 1.24
N GLU A 300 -37.61 -0.16 0.05
CA GLU A 300 -37.14 -1.05 -1.02
C GLU A 300 -36.00 -0.33 -1.75
N SER A 301 -34.87 -1.01 -1.89
CA SER A 301 -33.69 -0.54 -2.59
C SER A 301 -33.30 -1.51 -3.72
N GLU A 302 -32.70 -0.96 -4.76
CA GLU A 302 -32.19 -1.68 -5.91
C GLU A 302 -30.74 -1.27 -6.17
N MET A 303 -29.91 -2.25 -6.49
CA MET A 303 -28.51 -2.04 -6.81
C MET A 303 -28.38 -1.72 -8.30
N ILE A 304 -28.10 -0.47 -8.65
CA ILE A 304 -27.87 -0.06 -10.04
C ILE A 304 -26.40 -0.25 -10.38
N GLN A 305 -26.10 -1.07 -11.39
CA GLN A 305 -24.75 -1.29 -11.90
C GLN A 305 -24.74 -1.12 -13.42
N GLU A 306 -24.18 -0.01 -13.92
CA GLU A 306 -24.20 0.35 -15.34
C GLU A 306 -22.91 1.04 -15.78
N LEU A 307 -22.31 0.59 -16.89
CA LEU A 307 -21.17 1.26 -17.50
C LEU A 307 -21.65 2.47 -18.30
N HIS A 308 -21.22 3.67 -17.89
CA HIS A 308 -21.61 4.91 -18.57
C HIS A 308 -20.50 5.51 -19.44
N ILE A 309 -19.24 5.31 -19.04
CA ILE A 309 -18.10 5.80 -19.80
C ILE A 309 -17.14 4.66 -20.01
N GLU A 310 -16.81 4.44 -21.27
CA GLU A 310 -15.63 3.71 -21.73
C GLU A 310 -15.00 4.58 -22.81
N ALA A 311 -13.81 5.11 -22.56
CA ALA A 311 -13.10 5.99 -23.48
C ALA A 311 -11.63 5.56 -23.56
N LYS A 312 -11.00 5.73 -24.72
CA LYS A 312 -9.56 5.54 -24.83
C LYS A 312 -8.85 6.68 -24.08
N VAL A 313 -7.71 6.38 -23.48
CA VAL A 313 -6.88 7.42 -22.83
C VAL A 313 -6.43 8.49 -23.86
N SER A 314 -6.24 8.09 -25.12
CA SER A 314 -5.93 9.01 -26.23
C SER A 314 -7.08 9.95 -26.61
N GLU A 315 -8.33 9.64 -26.22
CA GLU A 315 -9.49 10.48 -26.46
C GLU A 315 -9.67 11.57 -25.39
N ILE A 316 -8.86 11.55 -24.32
CA ILE A 316 -8.89 12.57 -23.27
C ILE A 316 -8.07 13.78 -23.75
N GLU A 317 -8.73 14.81 -24.27
CA GLU A 317 -8.08 16.01 -24.80
C GLU A 317 -7.55 16.94 -23.71
N GLN A 318 -8.26 17.04 -22.58
CA GLN A 318 -7.87 17.87 -21.45
C GLN A 318 -8.17 17.17 -20.13
N VAL A 319 -7.27 17.32 -19.16
CA VAL A 319 -7.44 16.84 -17.79
C VAL A 319 -7.01 17.93 -16.81
N GLU A 320 -7.90 18.27 -15.88
CA GLU A 320 -7.68 19.24 -14.81
C GLU A 320 -7.93 18.59 -13.45
N ALA A 321 -6.98 18.80 -12.53
CA ALA A 321 -7.09 18.43 -11.14
C ALA A 321 -7.46 19.66 -10.31
N LYS A 322 -8.50 19.55 -9.47
CA LYS A 322 -9.00 20.64 -8.63
C LYS A 322 -9.26 20.13 -7.22
N GLU A 323 -8.98 20.97 -6.25
CA GLU A 323 -9.48 20.81 -4.89
C GLU A 323 -10.63 21.80 -4.70
N GLU A 324 -11.80 21.30 -4.32
CA GLU A 324 -12.96 22.14 -4.04
C GLU A 324 -13.54 21.92 -2.64
N GLY A 325 -14.09 22.97 -2.04
CA GLY A 325 -14.64 22.93 -0.70
C GLY A 325 -13.60 23.05 0.43
N GLY A 326 -14.06 22.85 1.66
CA GLY A 326 -13.27 22.99 2.88
C GLY A 326 -13.23 24.40 3.46
N PHE A 327 -13.90 24.62 4.58
CA PHE A 327 -13.59 25.72 5.50
C PHE A 327 -12.67 25.18 6.60
N LEU A 328 -11.48 25.75 6.76
CA LEU A 328 -10.46 25.30 7.74
C LEU A 328 -9.95 23.85 7.54
N GLY A 329 -9.89 23.37 6.29
CA GLY A 329 -9.20 22.11 5.97
C GLY A 329 -9.98 20.81 6.20
N MET A 330 -11.25 20.88 6.64
CA MET A 330 -12.13 19.70 6.72
C MET A 330 -13.08 19.66 5.51
N GLY A 331 -13.10 18.53 4.79
CA GLY A 331 -14.06 18.29 3.71
C GLY A 331 -13.66 18.85 2.33
N LYS A 332 -12.37 18.81 1.99
CA LYS A 332 -11.93 19.03 0.61
C LYS A 332 -12.38 17.86 -0.28
N ALA A 333 -12.91 18.17 -1.45
CA ALA A 333 -13.26 17.23 -2.48
C ALA A 333 -12.18 17.24 -3.58
N ASP A 334 -11.65 16.08 -3.90
CA ASP A 334 -10.71 15.86 -5.01
C ASP A 334 -11.47 15.73 -6.32
N ILE A 335 -11.44 16.78 -7.13
CA ILE A 335 -12.20 16.88 -8.39
C ILE A 335 -11.26 16.64 -9.59
N LEU A 336 -11.60 15.64 -10.40
CA LEU A 336 -10.99 15.37 -11.70
C LEU A 336 -11.95 15.80 -12.81
N GLU A 337 -11.56 16.80 -13.59
CA GLU A 337 -12.32 17.27 -14.77
C GLU A 337 -11.63 16.81 -16.04
N MET A 338 -12.41 16.27 -16.96
CA MET A 338 -11.92 15.77 -18.24
C MET A 338 -12.77 16.30 -19.39
N VAL A 339 -12.11 16.62 -20.49
CA VAL A 339 -12.72 16.89 -21.79
C VAL A 339 -12.30 15.79 -22.74
N PHE A 340 -13.26 15.21 -23.44
CA PHE A 340 -13.02 14.12 -24.38
C PHE A 340 -13.27 14.56 -25.82
N ALA A 341 -12.63 13.84 -26.74
CA ALA A 341 -12.87 13.96 -28.17
C ALA A 341 -14.32 13.65 -28.54
N ALA A 342 -14.76 14.15 -29.70
CA ALA A 342 -16.13 13.97 -30.18
C ALA A 342 -16.54 12.50 -30.44
N THR A 343 -15.57 11.59 -30.51
CA THR A 343 -15.77 10.14 -30.67
C THR A 343 -16.10 9.43 -29.35
N ALA A 344 -15.84 10.07 -28.20
CA ALA A 344 -16.09 9.49 -26.89
C ALA A 344 -17.59 9.52 -26.51
N PRO A 345 -18.04 8.66 -25.57
CA PRO A 345 -19.46 8.60 -25.16
C PRO A 345 -20.01 9.89 -24.54
N VAL A 346 -19.12 10.73 -23.98
CA VAL A 346 -19.46 12.02 -23.39
C VAL A 346 -18.41 13.05 -23.77
N SER A 347 -18.79 14.32 -23.90
CA SER A 347 -17.85 15.40 -24.23
C SER A 347 -17.05 15.90 -23.02
N ARG A 348 -17.64 15.85 -21.83
CA ARG A 348 -17.01 16.27 -20.57
C ARG A 348 -17.46 15.38 -19.42
N ALA A 349 -16.57 15.16 -18.46
CA ALA A 349 -16.90 14.50 -17.20
C ALA A 349 -16.19 15.18 -16.04
N ARG A 350 -16.87 15.21 -14.89
CA ARG A 350 -16.37 15.79 -13.64
C ARG A 350 -16.57 14.76 -12.53
N PHE A 351 -15.50 14.32 -11.91
CA PHE A 351 -15.51 13.28 -10.90
C PHE A 351 -15.01 13.79 -9.56
N HIS A 352 -15.75 13.51 -8.49
CA HIS A 352 -15.20 13.57 -7.15
C HIS A 352 -14.62 12.19 -6.79
N LEU A 353 -13.30 12.11 -6.61
CA LEU A 353 -12.58 10.88 -6.27
C LEU A 353 -12.58 10.67 -4.76
N LYS A 354 -13.04 9.49 -4.28
CA LYS A 354 -13.11 9.21 -2.84
C LYS A 354 -11.78 8.67 -2.32
N GLY A 355 -11.03 9.49 -1.59
CA GLY A 355 -9.78 9.08 -0.91
C GLY A 355 -8.58 8.90 -1.85
N GLN A 356 -8.58 9.62 -2.98
CA GLN A 356 -7.50 9.65 -3.96
C GLN A 356 -7.34 11.09 -4.47
N GLU A 357 -6.10 11.50 -4.69
CA GLU A 357 -5.79 12.84 -5.17
C GLU A 357 -6.06 12.97 -6.67
N SER A 358 -6.78 14.02 -7.07
CA SER A 358 -7.07 14.27 -8.49
C SER A 358 -5.81 14.59 -9.31
N ALA A 359 -4.77 15.14 -8.67
CA ALA A 359 -3.48 15.43 -9.28
C ALA A 359 -2.74 14.17 -9.71
N ASP A 360 -2.78 13.11 -8.89
CA ASP A 360 -2.19 11.81 -9.22
C ASP A 360 -2.86 11.18 -10.45
N TRP A 361 -4.19 11.26 -10.54
CA TRP A 361 -4.94 10.79 -11.70
C TRP A 361 -4.57 11.56 -12.97
N ALA A 362 -4.50 12.89 -12.90
CA ALA A 362 -4.10 13.71 -14.03
C ALA A 362 -2.65 13.39 -14.49
N ALA A 363 -1.74 13.10 -13.55
CA ALA A 363 -0.38 12.67 -13.87
C ALA A 363 -0.36 11.28 -14.53
N LEU A 364 -1.12 10.31 -14.01
CA LEU A 364 -1.23 8.97 -14.58
C LEU A 364 -1.81 9.00 -16.00
N ILE A 365 -2.85 9.79 -16.25
CA ILE A 365 -3.44 9.95 -17.59
C ILE A 365 -2.37 10.46 -18.57
N LYS A 366 -1.60 11.48 -18.20
CA LYS A 366 -0.52 12.02 -19.05
C LYS A 366 0.58 10.99 -19.30
N LYS A 367 0.96 10.22 -18.29
CA LYS A 367 1.95 9.13 -18.44
C LYS A 367 1.46 8.03 -19.36
N ALA A 368 0.19 7.67 -19.29
CA ALA A 368 -0.42 6.71 -20.19
C ALA A 368 -0.49 7.25 -21.63
N GLN A 369 -0.87 8.52 -21.82
CA GLN A 369 -0.89 9.17 -23.14
C GLN A 369 0.48 9.24 -23.82
N THR A 370 1.53 9.44 -23.02
CA THR A 370 2.92 9.55 -23.52
C THR A 370 3.62 8.19 -23.64
N GLY A 371 3.03 7.12 -23.11
CA GLY A 371 3.64 5.79 -23.02
C GLY A 371 4.73 5.67 -21.93
N GLU A 372 4.99 6.71 -21.14
CA GLU A 372 5.97 6.66 -20.04
C GLU A 372 5.63 5.54 -19.03
N ILE A 373 4.33 5.25 -18.86
CA ILE A 373 3.84 4.23 -17.93
C ILE A 373 4.34 2.82 -18.26
N ASP A 374 4.74 2.55 -19.50
CA ASP A 374 5.25 1.23 -19.89
C ASP A 374 6.59 0.90 -19.24
N GLY A 375 7.36 1.92 -18.87
CA GLY A 375 8.63 1.74 -18.15
C GLY A 375 8.45 1.24 -16.71
N ASP A 376 7.23 1.30 -16.16
CA ASP A 376 6.89 0.80 -14.83
C ASP A 376 6.44 -0.68 -14.84
N ARG A 377 6.32 -1.29 -16.02
CA ARG A 377 5.91 -2.69 -16.13
C ARG A 377 6.99 -3.63 -15.58
N ALA A 378 6.56 -4.72 -14.94
CA ALA A 378 7.47 -5.78 -14.52
C ALA A 378 8.14 -6.45 -15.73
N ASP A 379 9.43 -6.78 -15.58
CA ASP A 379 10.28 -7.32 -16.64
C ASP A 379 9.67 -8.50 -17.40
N ALA A 380 8.90 -9.34 -16.70
CA ALA A 380 8.24 -10.50 -17.28
C ALA A 380 7.21 -10.16 -18.39
N TYR A 381 6.72 -8.93 -18.44
CA TYR A 381 5.68 -8.47 -19.38
C TYR A 381 6.21 -7.54 -20.47
N VAL A 382 7.49 -7.16 -20.44
CA VAL A 382 8.07 -6.21 -21.39
C VAL A 382 8.13 -6.81 -22.80
N ASP A 383 8.62 -8.05 -22.93
CA ASP A 383 8.71 -8.74 -24.23
C ASP A 383 7.31 -8.95 -24.86
N GLU A 384 6.30 -9.28 -24.05
CA GLU A 384 4.91 -9.41 -24.52
C GLU A 384 4.39 -8.06 -25.01
N LEU A 385 4.62 -6.99 -24.26
CA LEU A 385 4.19 -5.64 -24.65
C LEU A 385 4.81 -5.18 -25.96
N GLU A 386 6.11 -5.42 -26.16
CA GLU A 386 6.82 -5.11 -27.40
C GLU A 386 6.18 -5.83 -28.60
N ALA A 387 5.89 -7.13 -28.46
CA ALA A 387 5.22 -7.91 -29.51
C ALA A 387 3.80 -7.39 -29.83
N LEU A 388 3.05 -6.98 -28.80
CA LEU A 388 1.71 -6.40 -28.98
C LEU A 388 1.76 -5.02 -29.64
N ALA A 389 2.80 -4.22 -29.35
CA ALA A 389 3.03 -2.93 -29.98
C ALA A 389 3.42 -3.07 -31.46
N GLU A 390 4.29 -4.05 -31.79
CA GLU A 390 4.63 -4.38 -33.18
C GLU A 390 3.38 -4.83 -33.96
N THR A 391 2.55 -5.67 -33.34
CA THR A 391 1.28 -6.11 -33.94
C THR A 391 0.36 -4.93 -34.22
N ALA A 392 0.17 -4.02 -33.25
CA ALA A 392 -0.65 -2.82 -33.44
C ALA A 392 -0.09 -1.90 -34.55
N ALA A 393 1.23 -1.75 -34.66
CA ALA A 393 1.88 -0.94 -35.68
C ALA A 393 1.79 -1.54 -37.10
N SER A 394 1.54 -2.85 -37.23
CA SER A 394 1.41 -3.54 -38.52
C SER A 394 0.03 -3.39 -39.17
N PHE A 395 -0.92 -2.71 -38.52
CA PHE A 395 -2.19 -2.37 -39.14
C PHE A 395 -1.99 -1.37 -40.30
N PRO A 396 -2.72 -1.55 -41.43
CA PRO A 396 -2.63 -0.61 -42.53
C PRO A 396 -3.23 0.76 -42.13
N THR A 397 -2.57 1.85 -42.52
CA THR A 397 -3.07 3.23 -42.27
C THR A 397 -4.30 3.61 -43.11
N SER A 398 -4.71 2.72 -44.01
CA SER A 398 -5.89 2.91 -44.86
C SER A 398 -6.61 1.57 -45.06
N CYS A 399 -7.94 1.60 -45.04
CA CYS A 399 -8.76 0.42 -45.22
C CYS A 399 -8.47 -0.20 -46.61
N PRO A 400 -8.08 -1.49 -46.68
CA PRO A 400 -7.81 -2.13 -47.97
C PRO A 400 -9.02 -2.21 -48.91
N ASN A 401 -10.24 -2.07 -48.37
CA ASN A 401 -11.49 -2.17 -49.12
C ASN A 401 -12.01 -0.82 -49.63
N CYS A 402 -11.98 0.23 -48.81
CA CYS A 402 -12.57 1.54 -49.17
C CYS A 402 -11.58 2.72 -49.10
N PHE A 403 -10.32 2.49 -48.76
CA PHE A 403 -9.26 3.50 -48.64
C PHE A 403 -9.49 4.59 -47.59
N ALA A 404 -10.53 4.47 -46.75
CA ALA A 404 -10.71 5.34 -45.61
C ALA A 404 -9.50 5.24 -44.66
N ALA A 405 -9.14 6.36 -44.01
CA ALA A 405 -8.09 6.36 -43.00
C ALA A 405 -8.46 5.40 -41.85
N VAL A 406 -7.46 4.67 -41.36
CA VAL A 406 -7.61 3.73 -40.24
C VAL A 406 -6.61 4.17 -39.18
N GLU A 407 -7.14 4.51 -38.01
CA GLU A 407 -6.30 4.83 -36.86
C GLU A 407 -5.58 3.56 -36.37
N PRO A 408 -4.31 3.67 -35.94
CA PRO A 408 -3.62 2.56 -35.29
C PRO A 408 -4.44 2.07 -34.10
N PRO A 409 -4.74 0.77 -34.02
CA PRO A 409 -5.51 0.26 -32.89
C PRO A 409 -4.67 0.26 -31.61
N ALA A 410 -5.37 0.14 -30.49
CA ALA A 410 -4.74 -0.07 -29.20
C ALA A 410 -3.98 -1.41 -29.16
N ARG A 411 -3.06 -1.56 -28.20
CA ARG A 411 -2.25 -2.79 -28.08
C ARG A 411 -3.15 -3.97 -27.71
N GLY A 412 -2.87 -5.14 -28.28
CA GLY A 412 -3.69 -6.35 -28.06
C GLY A 412 -4.91 -6.48 -28.96
N VAL A 413 -5.22 -5.49 -29.79
CA VAL A 413 -6.26 -5.59 -30.81
C VAL A 413 -5.76 -6.37 -32.02
N THR A 414 -6.44 -7.47 -32.34
CA THR A 414 -6.08 -8.34 -33.48
C THR A 414 -6.89 -8.06 -34.75
N SER A 415 -7.96 -7.26 -34.65
CA SER A 415 -8.76 -6.84 -35.79
C SER A 415 -9.54 -5.57 -35.48
N VAL A 416 -9.72 -4.70 -36.47
CA VAL A 416 -10.61 -3.52 -36.39
C VAL A 416 -11.65 -3.55 -37.49
N THR A 417 -12.84 -3.03 -37.21
CA THR A 417 -13.88 -2.85 -38.23
C THR A 417 -13.77 -1.44 -38.81
N CYS A 418 -13.76 -1.32 -40.13
CA CYS A 418 -13.77 -0.02 -40.79
C CYS A 418 -15.11 0.69 -40.59
N ASP A 419 -15.11 1.87 -40.00
CA ASP A 419 -16.33 2.65 -39.73
C ASP A 419 -17.09 3.08 -41.00
N PHE A 420 -16.42 3.12 -42.15
CA PHE A 420 -17.00 3.59 -43.41
C PHE A 420 -17.65 2.46 -44.22
N CYS A 421 -17.03 1.28 -44.28
CA CYS A 421 -17.49 0.19 -45.14
C CYS A 421 -17.76 -1.13 -44.41
N GLY A 422 -17.50 -1.20 -43.10
CA GLY A 422 -17.70 -2.40 -42.28
C GLY A 422 -16.70 -3.53 -42.53
N ALA A 423 -15.67 -3.33 -43.37
CA ALA A 423 -14.65 -4.35 -43.60
C ALA A 423 -13.82 -4.61 -42.34
N VAL A 424 -13.55 -5.87 -42.05
CA VAL A 424 -12.63 -6.28 -40.98
C VAL A 424 -11.19 -6.15 -41.49
N ILE A 425 -10.37 -5.41 -40.75
CA ILE A 425 -8.97 -5.12 -41.03
C ILE A 425 -8.13 -5.84 -39.99
N THR A 426 -7.10 -6.53 -40.44
CA THR A 426 -6.14 -7.28 -39.60
C THR A 426 -4.73 -6.73 -39.81
N PRO A 427 -3.80 -6.99 -38.88
CA PRO A 427 -2.37 -6.71 -39.07
C PRO A 427 -1.81 -7.40 -40.33
N GLN A 428 -0.81 -6.79 -40.98
CA GLN A 428 -0.18 -7.30 -42.22
C GLN A 428 1.10 -8.11 -41.99
#